data_AF-A0A5B9EQY5-F1
#
_entry.id   AF-A0A5B9EQY5-F1
#
_cell.length_a   1.000
_cell.length_b   1.000
_cell.length_c   1.000
_cell.angle_alpha   90.00
_cell.angle_beta   90.00
_cell.angle_gamma   90.00
#
_symmetry.space_group_name_H-M   'P 1'
#
loop_
_entity.id
_entity.type
_entity.pdbx_description
1 polymer ?
#
loop_
_entity_poly.entity_id
_entity_poly.type
_entity_poly.pdbx_seq_one_letter_code
_entity_poly.pdbx_strand_id
1 'polypeptide(L)'
;MRRWLRLALALSPFGLTAMTFVWLMTTNPFVAPFVARGTDQLAITLEREMARTVNPEWLVPRFQDAVAAKDLDRIELHIDLAQAYQIPLPPETLTLAGDIVAAQSGFVANSLSCAQCAVDISSCRSIAQLGACAVPFEVSPAGDLNALRRAGVNYATGAEVDELDLGLALVGLGATAAIVVSGGTSGTIKLGAGLIRTARRLGSLTPDFARILGGAARLPVNWSRVPAYLGGRAPLDEITDTVQLARLGAIAADLGRLRRNTDTAQALVLMRHIDSAEDAARLARVSDAAGPNTRRIMQVLGKSRVFRAMVRLSDATIGALAFGYALIVQILVFCGQQCGNLCLRRLRRLI
;
A
#
# COMPACT_ATOMS: atom_id res chain seq x y z
N MET A 1 -23.42 -59.17 -17.63
CA MET A 1 -23.45 -57.80 -18.22
C MET A 1 -24.28 -56.78 -17.44
N ARG A 2 -25.59 -56.94 -17.21
CA ARG A 2 -26.47 -55.90 -16.61
C ARG A 2 -26.08 -55.35 -15.22
N ARG A 3 -25.33 -56.09 -14.40
CA ARG A 3 -24.88 -55.65 -13.07
C ARG A 3 -23.66 -54.73 -13.14
N TRP A 4 -22.71 -55.07 -14.02
CA TRP A 4 -21.53 -54.26 -14.32
C TRP A 4 -21.90 -52.94 -14.99
N LEU A 5 -22.86 -52.96 -15.93
CA LEU A 5 -23.33 -51.74 -16.58
C LEU A 5 -23.98 -50.77 -15.57
N ARG A 6 -24.74 -51.28 -14.60
CA ARG A 6 -25.35 -50.46 -13.54
C ARG A 6 -24.31 -49.90 -12.57
N LEU A 7 -23.27 -50.66 -12.23
CA LEU A 7 -22.15 -50.17 -11.42
C LEU A 7 -21.34 -49.10 -12.16
N ALA A 8 -21.08 -49.29 -13.45
CA ALA A 8 -20.39 -48.32 -14.28
C ALA A 8 -21.17 -47.00 -14.39
N LEU A 9 -22.49 -47.05 -14.60
CA LEU A 9 -23.34 -45.85 -14.60
C LEU A 9 -23.45 -45.18 -13.23
N ALA A 10 -23.40 -45.94 -12.13
CA ALA A 10 -23.45 -45.37 -10.78
C ALA A 10 -22.13 -44.68 -10.39
N LEU A 11 -21.00 -45.14 -10.93
CA LEU A 11 -19.66 -44.62 -10.63
C LEU A 11 -19.18 -43.56 -11.65
N SER A 12 -19.79 -43.45 -12.82
CA SER A 12 -19.42 -42.46 -13.83
C SER A 12 -19.43 -41.00 -13.33
N PRO A 13 -20.40 -40.53 -12.50
CA PRO A 13 -20.35 -39.15 -11.99
C PRO A 13 -19.16 -38.92 -11.04
N PHE A 14 -18.75 -39.93 -10.25
CA PHE A 14 -17.55 -39.87 -9.41
C PHE A 14 -16.28 -39.82 -10.23
N GLY A 15 -16.20 -40.65 -11.27
CA GLY A 15 -15.06 -40.67 -12.18
C GLY A 15 -14.88 -39.33 -12.86
N LEU A 16 -15.97 -38.71 -13.31
CA LEU A 16 -15.94 -37.39 -13.95
C LEU A 16 -15.52 -36.29 -12.98
N THR A 17 -16.11 -36.20 -11.77
CA THR A 17 -15.75 -35.18 -10.78
C THR A 17 -14.33 -35.35 -10.23
N ALA A 18 -13.89 -36.59 -10.01
CA ALA A 18 -12.51 -36.88 -9.62
C ALA A 18 -11.53 -36.50 -10.73
N MET A 19 -11.85 -36.82 -11.98
CA MET A 19 -11.00 -36.49 -13.13
C MET A 19 -10.90 -34.97 -13.34
N THR A 20 -12.00 -34.22 -13.24
CA THR A 20 -11.95 -32.75 -13.34
C THR A 20 -11.21 -32.11 -12.17
N PHE A 21 -11.40 -32.62 -10.94
CA PHE A 21 -10.64 -32.17 -9.77
C PHE A 21 -9.14 -32.40 -9.95
N VAL A 22 -8.72 -33.61 -10.33
CA VAL A 22 -7.31 -33.93 -10.58
C VAL A 22 -6.76 -33.10 -11.73
N TRP A 23 -7.48 -32.96 -12.84
CA TRP A 23 -7.05 -32.15 -13.98
C TRP A 23 -6.83 -30.68 -13.59
N LEU A 24 -7.75 -30.10 -12.80
CA LEU A 24 -7.63 -28.74 -12.31
C LEU A 24 -6.43 -28.58 -11.36
N MET A 25 -6.18 -29.56 -10.50
CA MET A 25 -5.01 -29.59 -9.61
C MET A 25 -3.68 -29.73 -10.36
N THR A 26 -3.65 -30.50 -11.45
CA THR A 26 -2.42 -30.70 -12.25
C THR A 26 -2.12 -29.54 -13.18
N THR A 27 -3.14 -28.84 -13.69
CA THR A 27 -2.98 -27.71 -14.62
C THR A 27 -2.77 -26.38 -13.88
N ASN A 28 -3.35 -26.24 -12.69
CA ASN A 28 -3.23 -25.06 -11.86
C ASN A 28 -2.82 -25.48 -10.44
N PRO A 29 -1.60 -26.02 -10.26
CA PRO A 29 -1.15 -26.58 -8.98
C PRO A 29 -0.94 -25.47 -7.95
N PHE A 30 -2.03 -24.94 -7.37
CA PHE A 30 -2.04 -23.94 -6.28
C PHE A 30 -0.98 -22.83 -6.37
N VAL A 31 -0.51 -22.46 -7.58
CA VAL A 31 0.73 -21.68 -7.72
C VAL A 31 0.56 -20.28 -7.12
N ALA A 32 -0.68 -19.80 -7.03
CA ALA A 32 -1.07 -18.64 -6.23
C ALA A 32 -2.54 -18.80 -5.77
N PRO A 33 -2.83 -19.40 -4.60
CA PRO A 33 -4.21 -19.50 -4.12
C PRO A 33 -4.82 -18.11 -3.90
N PHE A 34 -3.96 -17.13 -3.62
CA PHE A 34 -4.29 -15.72 -3.53
C PHE A 34 -3.73 -14.97 -4.73
N VAL A 35 -4.60 -14.29 -5.45
CA VAL A 35 -4.23 -13.38 -6.54
C VAL A 35 -4.54 -11.95 -6.14
N ALA A 36 -3.75 -11.00 -6.65
CA ALA A 36 -4.02 -9.58 -6.45
C ALA A 36 -5.36 -9.21 -7.10
N ARG A 37 -6.20 -8.46 -6.38
CA ARG A 37 -7.40 -7.83 -6.92
C ARG A 37 -7.00 -6.71 -7.87
N GLY A 38 -7.79 -6.52 -8.94
CA GLY A 38 -7.72 -5.31 -9.75
C GLY A 38 -8.14 -4.07 -8.95
N THR A 39 -7.78 -2.89 -9.44
CA THR A 39 -8.02 -1.58 -8.79
C THR A 39 -9.49 -1.36 -8.44
N ASP A 40 -10.40 -1.59 -9.38
CA ASP A 40 -11.84 -1.34 -9.18
C ASP A 40 -12.45 -2.30 -8.15
N GLN A 41 -12.03 -3.56 -8.20
CA GLN A 41 -12.46 -4.57 -7.22
C GLN A 41 -11.92 -4.27 -5.83
N LEU A 42 -10.69 -3.76 -5.75
CA LEU A 42 -10.10 -3.31 -4.50
C LEU A 42 -10.88 -2.13 -3.92
N ALA A 43 -11.19 -1.11 -4.73
CA ALA A 43 -11.97 0.05 -4.31
C ALA A 43 -13.32 -0.34 -3.71
N ILE A 44 -14.09 -1.17 -4.43
CA ILE A 44 -15.39 -1.69 -3.95
C ILE A 44 -15.22 -2.49 -2.65
N THR A 45 -14.17 -3.29 -2.53
CA THR A 45 -13.97 -4.09 -1.31
C THR A 45 -13.62 -3.20 -0.12
N LEU A 46 -12.74 -2.22 -0.30
CA LEU A 46 -12.38 -1.27 0.76
C LEU A 46 -13.60 -0.46 1.21
N GLU A 47 -14.42 0.01 0.27
CA GLU A 47 -15.66 0.73 0.57
C GLU A 47 -16.64 -0.14 1.39
N ARG A 48 -16.82 -1.42 1.03
CA ARG A 48 -17.65 -2.35 1.80
C ARG A 48 -17.12 -2.58 3.21
N GLU A 49 -15.82 -2.76 3.38
CA GLU A 49 -15.19 -2.95 4.70
C GLU A 49 -15.30 -1.68 5.56
N MET A 50 -15.17 -0.50 4.93
CA MET A 50 -15.38 0.78 5.59
C MET A 50 -16.83 0.96 6.03
N ALA A 51 -17.81 0.72 5.16
CA ALA A 51 -19.24 0.81 5.49
C ALA A 51 -19.67 -0.14 6.62
N ARG A 52 -18.99 -1.29 6.77
CA ARG A 52 -19.19 -2.21 7.90
C ARG A 52 -18.58 -1.71 9.21
N THR A 53 -17.46 -0.97 9.12
CA THR A 53 -16.69 -0.54 10.29
C THR A 53 -17.16 0.84 10.80
N VAL A 54 -17.45 1.77 9.90
CA VAL A 54 -17.82 3.15 10.23
C VAL A 54 -19.32 3.20 10.49
N ASN A 55 -19.68 3.00 11.75
CA ASN A 55 -21.03 3.13 12.27
C ASN A 55 -21.03 4.05 13.51
N PRO A 56 -22.20 4.47 14.04
CA PRO A 56 -22.25 5.37 15.19
C PRO A 56 -21.50 4.84 16.42
N GLU A 57 -21.59 3.54 16.70
CA GLU A 57 -20.92 2.90 17.84
C GLU A 57 -19.39 2.96 17.74
N TRP A 58 -18.84 2.90 16.52
CA TRP A 58 -17.41 3.03 16.30
C TRP A 58 -16.96 4.49 16.30
N LEU A 59 -17.72 5.37 15.62
CA LEU A 59 -17.29 6.73 15.31
C LEU A 59 -17.45 7.70 16.49
N VAL A 60 -18.61 7.69 17.16
CA VAL A 60 -18.94 8.66 18.22
C VAL A 60 -17.95 8.62 19.39
N PRO A 61 -17.61 7.47 20.01
CA PRO A 61 -16.65 7.46 21.12
C PRO A 61 -15.26 7.92 20.68
N ARG A 62 -14.82 7.55 19.47
CA ARG A 62 -13.50 7.97 18.94
C ARG A 62 -13.43 9.46 18.64
N PHE A 63 -14.54 10.04 18.19
CA PHE A 63 -14.66 11.48 18.02
C PHE A 63 -14.55 12.19 19.38
N GLN A 64 -15.25 11.70 20.40
CA GLN A 64 -15.15 12.24 21.77
C GLN A 64 -13.73 12.14 22.32
N ASP A 65 -13.06 11.00 22.15
CA ASP A 65 -11.67 10.80 22.55
C ASP A 65 -10.72 11.79 21.84
N ALA A 66 -10.92 11.99 20.53
CA ALA A 66 -10.12 12.93 19.74
C ALA A 66 -10.31 14.38 20.22
N VAL A 67 -11.55 14.76 20.53
CA VAL A 67 -11.88 16.09 21.08
C VAL A 67 -11.27 16.27 22.48
N ALA A 68 -11.37 15.26 23.34
CA ALA A 68 -10.77 15.28 24.67
C ALA A 68 -9.23 15.39 24.61
N ALA A 69 -8.61 14.67 23.68
CA ALA A 69 -7.17 14.73 23.43
C ALA A 69 -6.73 16.01 22.67
N LYS A 70 -7.68 16.82 22.18
CA LYS A 70 -7.43 17.98 21.30
C LYS A 70 -6.61 17.62 20.06
N ASP A 71 -6.78 16.40 19.55
CA ASP A 71 -6.09 15.90 18.37
C ASP A 71 -6.82 16.39 17.11
N LEU A 72 -6.39 17.55 16.59
CA LEU A 72 -7.01 18.23 15.45
C LEU A 72 -7.12 17.32 14.22
N ASP A 73 -6.04 16.60 13.89
CA ASP A 73 -5.98 15.70 12.73
C ASP A 73 -7.00 14.56 12.84
N ARG A 74 -7.25 14.05 14.06
CA ARG A 74 -8.31 13.06 14.30
C ARG A 74 -9.69 13.70 14.30
N ILE A 75 -9.87 14.87 14.88
CA ILE A 75 -11.16 15.58 14.91
C ILE A 75 -11.67 15.80 13.48
N GLU A 76 -10.85 16.40 12.62
CA GLU A 76 -11.19 16.66 11.22
C GLU A 76 -11.54 15.35 10.47
N LEU A 77 -10.72 14.31 10.66
CA LEU A 77 -10.96 13.02 10.02
C LEU A 77 -12.28 12.37 10.46
N HIS A 78 -12.65 12.45 11.73
CA HIS A 78 -13.90 11.88 12.20
C HIS A 78 -15.12 12.71 11.75
N ILE A 79 -14.99 14.04 11.63
CA ILE A 79 -16.03 14.90 11.04
C ILE A 79 -16.24 14.54 9.57
N ASP A 80 -15.17 14.38 8.79
CA ASP A 80 -15.25 13.94 7.40
C ASP A 80 -15.93 12.57 7.27
N LEU A 81 -15.58 11.62 8.14
CA LEU A 81 -16.23 10.30 8.18
C LEU A 81 -17.71 10.40 8.57
N ALA A 82 -18.06 11.24 9.52
CA ALA A 82 -19.46 11.45 9.92
C ALA A 82 -20.29 11.98 8.75
N GLN A 83 -19.75 12.95 8.00
CA GLN A 83 -20.41 13.50 6.81
C GLN A 83 -20.54 12.45 5.70
N ALA A 84 -19.44 11.73 5.40
CA ALA A 84 -19.42 10.73 4.34
C ALA A 84 -20.38 9.57 4.58
N TYR A 85 -20.55 9.14 5.84
CA TYR A 85 -21.41 8.02 6.23
C TYR A 85 -22.76 8.47 6.83
N GLN A 86 -23.06 9.78 6.80
CA GLN A 86 -24.28 10.38 7.35
C GLN A 86 -24.56 10.00 8.81
N ILE A 87 -23.50 9.93 9.62
CA ILE A 87 -23.57 9.58 11.04
C ILE A 87 -23.76 10.87 11.86
N PRO A 88 -24.84 10.99 12.65
CA PRO A 88 -25.02 12.15 13.53
C PRO A 88 -23.97 12.12 14.65
N LEU A 89 -23.27 13.25 14.83
CA LEU A 89 -22.36 13.46 15.96
C LEU A 89 -23.08 14.22 17.10
N PRO A 90 -22.72 13.98 18.37
CA PRO A 90 -23.29 14.73 19.50
C PRO A 90 -23.03 16.24 19.35
N PRO A 91 -24.07 17.09 19.47
CA PRO A 91 -23.96 18.52 19.17
C PRO A 91 -22.97 19.23 20.10
N GLU A 92 -22.94 18.88 21.39
CA GLU A 92 -22.01 19.48 22.36
C GLU A 92 -20.54 19.16 22.05
N THR A 93 -20.26 17.93 21.61
CA THR A 93 -18.89 17.54 21.22
C THR A 93 -18.49 18.22 19.91
N LEU A 94 -19.44 18.41 18.99
CA LEU A 94 -19.19 19.09 17.72
C LEU A 94 -18.92 20.59 17.92
N THR A 95 -19.62 21.26 18.84
CA THR A 95 -19.33 22.66 19.17
C THR A 95 -17.94 22.81 19.78
N LEU A 96 -17.58 21.93 20.73
CA LEU A 96 -16.24 21.94 21.34
C LEU A 96 -15.13 21.66 20.31
N ALA A 97 -15.37 20.73 19.38
CA ALA A 97 -14.47 20.49 18.25
C ALA A 97 -14.28 21.75 17.39
N GLY A 98 -15.38 22.45 17.08
CA GLY A 98 -15.36 23.71 16.33
C GLY A 98 -14.52 24.79 17.02
N ASP A 99 -14.63 24.91 18.34
CA ASP A 99 -13.83 25.86 19.12
C ASP A 99 -12.33 25.49 19.09
N ILE A 100 -12.00 24.20 19.18
CA ILE A 100 -10.61 23.70 19.09
C ILE A 100 -10.01 24.01 17.71
N VAL A 101 -10.78 23.81 16.63
CA VAL A 101 -10.36 24.11 15.25
C VAL A 101 -10.17 25.63 15.09
N ALA A 102 -11.15 26.42 15.53
CA ALA A 102 -11.13 27.88 15.40
C ALA A 102 -9.99 28.55 16.18
N ALA A 103 -9.70 28.06 17.38
CA ALA A 103 -8.57 28.52 18.19
C ALA A 103 -7.21 28.27 17.52
N GLN A 104 -7.13 27.29 16.61
CA GLN A 104 -5.90 26.89 15.93
C GLN A 104 -5.81 27.45 14.49
N SER A 105 -6.90 27.95 13.91
CA SER A 105 -6.95 28.47 12.53
C SER A 105 -6.74 29.99 12.40
N GLY A 106 -6.28 30.68 13.45
CA GLY A 106 -6.09 32.14 13.45
C GLY A 106 -5.04 32.64 12.44
N PHE A 107 -5.40 33.64 11.63
CA PHE A 107 -4.58 34.20 10.53
C PHE A 107 -3.16 34.63 10.94
N VAL A 108 -2.98 35.18 12.14
CA VAL A 108 -1.67 35.63 12.67
C VAL A 108 -0.84 34.45 13.23
N ALA A 109 -1.49 33.39 13.71
CA ALA A 109 -0.81 32.16 14.10
C ALA A 109 -0.30 31.40 12.87
N ASN A 110 -1.01 31.45 11.74
CA ASN A 110 -0.69 30.70 10.53
C ASN A 110 0.61 31.14 9.82
N SER A 111 0.94 32.42 9.71
CA SER A 111 2.14 32.85 8.95
C SER A 111 3.45 32.55 9.67
N LEU A 112 3.51 32.76 10.99
CA LEU A 112 4.70 32.47 11.80
C LEU A 112 4.85 30.97 12.10
N SER A 113 3.74 30.25 12.32
CA SER A 113 3.78 28.79 12.46
C SER A 113 4.01 28.07 11.13
N CYS A 114 3.62 28.64 9.99
CA CYS A 114 3.98 28.13 8.66
C CYS A 114 5.48 28.28 8.41
N ALA A 115 6.09 29.41 8.77
CA ALA A 115 7.53 29.58 8.69
C ALA A 115 8.29 28.65 9.66
N GLN A 116 7.80 28.49 10.89
CA GLN A 116 8.37 27.53 11.85
C GLN A 116 8.19 26.07 11.39
N CYS A 117 7.03 25.69 10.86
CA CYS A 117 6.76 24.38 10.25
C CYS A 117 7.64 24.14 9.02
N ALA A 118 7.92 25.17 8.23
CA ALA A 118 8.82 25.08 7.08
C ALA A 118 10.29 24.86 7.49
N VAL A 119 10.70 25.38 8.65
CA VAL A 119 12.07 25.25 9.18
C VAL A 119 12.24 24.01 10.07
N ASP A 120 11.25 23.71 10.89
CA ASP A 120 11.15 22.56 11.79
C ASP A 120 9.78 21.91 11.62
N ILE A 121 9.75 20.83 10.84
CA ILE A 121 8.51 20.16 10.46
C ILE A 121 7.87 19.42 11.65
N SER A 122 8.62 19.14 12.72
CA SER A 122 8.04 18.61 13.96
C SER A 122 7.10 19.61 14.64
N SER A 123 7.22 20.90 14.29
CA SER A 123 6.33 21.96 14.76
C SER A 123 5.03 22.11 13.95
N CYS A 124 4.88 21.36 12.83
CA CYS A 124 3.65 21.38 12.03
C CYS A 124 2.50 20.76 12.83
N ARG A 125 1.41 21.50 12.99
CA ARG A 125 0.27 21.13 13.84
C ARG A 125 -0.82 20.37 13.12
N SER A 126 -0.80 20.39 11.79
CA SER A 126 -1.72 19.64 10.94
C SER A 126 -1.07 19.23 9.61
N ILE A 127 -1.69 18.26 8.97
CA ILE A 127 -1.28 17.76 7.65
C ILE A 127 -1.45 18.82 6.57
N ALA A 128 -2.52 19.61 6.64
CA ALA A 128 -2.74 20.74 5.72
C ALA A 128 -1.61 21.78 5.83
N GLN A 129 -1.16 22.07 7.05
CA GLN A 129 -0.04 22.97 7.29
C GLN A 129 1.28 22.40 6.78
N LEU A 130 1.53 21.11 7.00
CA LEU A 130 2.72 20.43 6.48
C LEU A 130 2.78 20.51 4.95
N GLY A 131 1.64 20.25 4.28
CA GLY A 131 1.51 20.31 2.82
C GLY A 131 1.65 21.71 2.23
N ALA A 132 1.12 22.73 2.90
CA ALA A 132 1.15 24.12 2.42
C ALA A 132 2.48 24.84 2.70
N CYS A 133 3.16 24.49 3.80
CA CYS A 133 4.25 25.30 4.34
C CYS A 133 5.64 24.67 4.21
N ALA A 134 5.79 23.39 4.54
CA ALA A 134 7.08 22.72 4.55
C ALA A 134 7.44 22.06 3.21
N VAL A 135 6.44 21.50 2.55
CA VAL A 135 6.61 20.66 1.36
C VAL A 135 7.08 21.42 0.10
N PRO A 136 6.65 22.66 -0.20
CA PRO A 136 7.00 23.30 -1.47
C PRO A 136 8.51 23.52 -1.70
N PHE A 137 9.30 23.70 -0.64
CA PHE A 137 10.74 23.98 -0.73
C PHE A 137 11.59 22.71 -0.97
N GLU A 138 11.26 21.61 -0.28
CA GLU A 138 12.01 20.34 -0.30
C GLU A 138 11.85 19.55 -1.62
N VAL A 139 10.80 19.84 -2.41
CA VAL A 139 10.50 19.11 -3.66
C VAL A 139 11.14 19.78 -4.89
N SER A 140 11.86 20.89 -4.70
CA SER A 140 12.45 21.64 -5.80
C SER A 140 13.63 20.89 -6.47
N PRO A 141 13.84 21.04 -7.80
CA PRO A 141 15.01 20.51 -8.50
C PRO A 141 16.36 20.97 -7.90
N ALA A 142 16.37 22.11 -7.22
CA ALA A 142 17.53 22.63 -6.51
C ALA A 142 17.98 21.70 -5.37
N GLY A 143 17.06 20.94 -4.77
CA GLY A 143 17.36 19.98 -3.70
C GLY A 143 18.25 18.83 -4.18
N ASP A 144 17.91 18.20 -5.32
CA ASP A 144 18.70 17.09 -5.89
C ASP A 144 20.09 17.57 -6.33
N LEU A 145 20.18 18.75 -6.96
CA LEU A 145 21.46 19.34 -7.36
C LEU A 145 22.35 19.67 -6.17
N ASN A 146 21.78 20.22 -5.09
CA ASN A 146 22.53 20.53 -3.88
C ASN A 146 22.97 19.26 -3.13
N ALA A 147 22.19 18.19 -3.16
CA ALA A 147 22.57 16.89 -2.62
C ALA A 147 23.80 16.31 -3.35
N LEU A 148 23.79 16.30 -4.69
CA LEU A 148 24.95 15.88 -5.49
C LEU A 148 26.18 16.76 -5.25
N ARG A 149 25.98 18.09 -5.15
CA ARG A 149 27.06 19.03 -4.83
C ARG A 149 27.69 18.71 -3.48
N ARG A 150 26.90 18.48 -2.42
CA ARG A 150 27.40 18.10 -1.10
C ARG A 150 28.17 16.79 -1.15
N ALA A 151 27.63 15.78 -1.82
CA ALA A 151 28.30 14.49 -1.96
C ALA A 151 29.66 14.64 -2.68
N GLY A 152 29.72 15.44 -3.76
CA GLY A 152 30.97 15.72 -4.47
C GLY A 152 31.99 16.49 -3.64
N VAL A 153 31.54 17.48 -2.85
CA VAL A 153 32.42 18.22 -1.92
C VAL A 153 32.96 17.28 -0.86
N ASN A 154 32.11 16.47 -0.21
CA ASN A 154 32.52 15.54 0.82
C ASN A 154 33.52 14.50 0.28
N TYR A 155 33.26 13.97 -0.92
CA TYR A 155 34.21 13.08 -1.59
C TYR A 155 35.56 13.77 -1.84
N ALA A 156 35.55 15.01 -2.35
CA ALA A 156 36.77 15.75 -2.64
C ALA A 156 37.58 16.13 -1.39
N THR A 157 36.92 16.33 -0.24
CA THR A 157 37.56 16.67 1.04
C THR A 157 37.86 15.45 1.91
N GLY A 158 37.53 14.23 1.46
CA GLY A 158 37.69 13.00 2.24
C GLY A 158 36.71 12.86 3.41
N ALA A 159 35.63 13.64 3.43
CA ALA A 159 34.55 13.53 4.40
C ALA A 159 33.56 12.42 4.04
N GLU A 160 32.78 11.96 5.02
CA GLU A 160 31.76 10.93 4.79
C GLU A 160 30.68 11.39 3.79
N VAL A 161 30.35 10.51 2.85
CA VAL A 161 29.31 10.74 1.85
C VAL A 161 28.02 10.09 2.33
N ASP A 162 26.93 10.86 2.39
CA ASP A 162 25.59 10.30 2.67
C ASP A 162 25.09 9.52 1.45
N GLU A 163 25.35 8.22 1.45
CA GLU A 163 25.01 7.29 0.36
C GLU A 163 23.52 7.34 -0.01
N LEU A 164 22.63 7.50 0.98
CA LEU A 164 21.19 7.54 0.73
C LEU A 164 20.74 8.88 0.11
N ASP A 165 21.31 10.01 0.52
CA ASP A 165 21.01 11.30 -0.12
C ASP A 165 21.57 11.35 -1.55
N LEU A 166 22.77 10.80 -1.77
CA LEU A 166 23.39 10.64 -3.09
C LEU A 166 22.55 9.73 -3.99
N GLY A 167 22.15 8.55 -3.52
CA GLY A 167 21.35 7.61 -4.29
C GLY A 167 19.99 8.16 -4.69
N LEU A 168 19.28 8.82 -3.77
CA LEU A 168 18.01 9.48 -4.07
C LEU A 168 18.17 10.64 -5.06
N ALA A 169 19.29 11.38 -4.98
CA ALA A 169 19.58 12.45 -5.93
C ALA A 169 19.92 11.91 -7.33
N LEU A 170 20.68 10.80 -7.42
CA LEU A 170 20.94 10.11 -8.70
C LEU A 170 19.64 9.58 -9.32
N VAL A 171 18.77 8.97 -8.52
CA VAL A 171 17.43 8.52 -8.96
C VAL A 171 16.58 9.70 -9.44
N GLY A 172 16.51 10.79 -8.66
CA GLY A 172 15.72 11.97 -9.01
C GLY A 172 16.22 12.70 -10.25
N LEU A 173 17.54 12.77 -10.44
CA LEU A 173 18.17 13.42 -11.60
C LEU A 173 18.10 12.54 -12.85
N GLY A 174 18.35 11.24 -12.73
CA GLY A 174 18.13 10.26 -13.80
C GLY A 174 16.68 10.23 -14.27
N ALA A 175 15.74 10.30 -13.32
CA ALA A 175 14.34 10.49 -13.64
C ALA A 175 14.10 11.81 -14.36
N THR A 176 14.66 12.93 -13.88
CA THR A 176 14.53 14.25 -14.54
C THR A 176 15.02 14.22 -16.00
N ALA A 177 16.14 13.55 -16.28
CA ALA A 177 16.64 13.35 -17.64
C ALA A 177 15.67 12.50 -18.51
N ALA A 178 15.04 11.49 -17.90
CA ALA A 178 14.02 10.68 -18.56
C ALA A 178 12.67 11.41 -18.76
N ILE A 179 12.37 12.51 -18.05
CA ILE A 179 11.13 13.31 -18.24
C ILE A 179 11.03 13.85 -19.66
N VAL A 180 12.16 14.23 -20.25
CA VAL A 180 12.21 14.73 -21.63
C VAL A 180 11.82 13.65 -22.65
N VAL A 181 11.94 12.36 -22.30
CA VAL A 181 11.78 11.22 -23.22
C VAL A 181 10.54 10.35 -22.91
N SER A 182 10.13 10.21 -21.64
CA SER A 182 9.25 9.10 -21.19
C SER A 182 7.79 9.46 -20.87
N GLY A 183 7.33 10.69 -21.16
CA GLY A 183 5.89 11.03 -21.10
C GLY A 183 5.27 10.99 -19.69
N GLY A 184 6.01 11.37 -18.63
CA GLY A 184 5.45 11.66 -17.31
C GLY A 184 5.69 10.61 -16.21
N THR A 185 6.06 9.37 -16.54
CA THR A 185 6.44 8.32 -15.57
C THR A 185 7.64 8.70 -14.70
N SER A 186 8.47 9.58 -15.21
CA SER A 186 9.71 10.09 -14.60
C SER A 186 9.46 11.23 -13.60
N GLY A 187 8.37 11.98 -13.73
CA GLY A 187 7.91 12.89 -12.67
C GLY A 187 7.53 12.13 -11.39
N THR A 188 7.08 10.87 -11.54
CA THR A 188 6.63 10.03 -10.43
C THR A 188 7.75 9.63 -9.51
N ILE A 189 8.87 9.19 -10.09
CA ILE A 189 10.07 8.78 -9.37
C ILE A 189 10.64 9.96 -8.59
N LYS A 190 10.70 11.15 -9.20
CA LYS A 190 11.16 12.37 -8.52
C LYS A 190 10.31 12.72 -7.31
N LEU A 191 8.99 12.65 -7.46
CA LEU A 191 8.05 12.93 -6.37
C LEU A 191 8.26 11.98 -5.17
N GLY A 192 8.54 10.71 -5.44
CA GLY A 192 8.82 9.73 -4.38
C GLY A 192 10.22 9.83 -3.80
N ALA A 193 11.25 10.13 -4.60
CA ALA A 193 12.61 10.37 -4.09
C ALA A 193 12.64 11.56 -3.12
N GLY A 194 11.94 12.65 -3.47
CA GLY A 194 11.74 13.79 -2.58
C GLY A 194 10.98 13.40 -1.31
N LEU A 195 9.91 12.60 -1.43
CA LEU A 195 9.15 12.11 -0.28
C LEU A 195 10.02 11.30 0.70
N ILE A 196 10.87 10.39 0.19
CA ILE A 196 11.79 9.60 1.02
C ILE A 196 12.78 10.51 1.74
N ARG A 197 13.38 11.48 1.02
CA ARG A 197 14.33 12.43 1.60
C ARG A 197 13.70 13.22 2.73
N THR A 198 12.50 13.76 2.50
CA THR A 198 11.75 14.50 3.53
C THR A 198 11.43 13.57 4.70
N ALA A 199 10.86 12.39 4.46
CA ALA A 199 10.53 11.44 5.54
C ALA A 199 11.76 11.05 6.39
N ARG A 200 12.94 10.89 5.78
CA ARG A 200 14.18 10.64 6.51
C ARG A 200 14.56 11.81 7.42
N ARG A 201 14.53 13.05 6.90
CA ARG A 201 14.83 14.27 7.67
C ARG A 201 13.88 14.43 8.86
N LEU A 202 12.65 13.98 8.71
CA LEU A 202 11.64 13.98 9.77
C LEU A 202 11.79 12.88 10.81
N GLY A 203 12.70 11.92 10.59
CA GLY A 203 12.74 10.71 11.40
C GLY A 203 11.44 9.90 11.33
N SER A 204 10.64 10.07 10.27
CA SER A 204 9.34 9.40 10.12
C SER A 204 9.43 8.07 9.38
N LEU A 205 10.62 7.69 8.90
CA LEU A 205 10.88 6.36 8.37
C LEU A 205 10.90 5.34 9.51
N THR A 206 10.25 4.20 9.29
CA THR A 206 10.37 3.06 10.21
C THR A 206 11.82 2.55 10.21
N PRO A 207 12.32 2.01 11.32
CA PRO A 207 13.70 1.52 11.39
C PRO A 207 14.03 0.47 10.33
N ASP A 208 13.08 -0.40 10.01
CA ASP A 208 13.26 -1.45 9.00
C ASP A 208 13.32 -0.88 7.59
N PHE A 209 12.43 0.06 7.27
CA PHE A 209 12.43 0.68 5.97
C PHE A 209 13.66 1.58 5.75
N ALA A 210 14.11 2.29 6.79
CA ALA A 210 15.35 3.06 6.74
C ALA A 210 16.56 2.15 6.45
N ARG A 211 16.62 0.95 7.04
CA ARG A 211 17.68 -0.04 6.78
C ARG A 211 17.65 -0.55 5.34
N ILE A 212 16.45 -0.83 4.81
CA ILE A 212 16.26 -1.26 3.42
C ILE A 212 16.70 -0.16 2.45
N LEU A 213 16.28 1.08 2.69
CA LEU A 213 16.68 2.23 1.88
C LEU A 213 18.19 2.47 1.95
N GLY A 214 18.79 2.39 3.14
CA GLY A 214 20.23 2.47 3.31
C GLY A 214 20.98 1.40 2.52
N GLY A 215 20.53 0.15 2.57
CA GLY A 215 21.08 -0.95 1.77
C GLY A 215 20.90 -0.77 0.26
N ALA A 216 19.73 -0.28 -0.17
CA ALA A 216 19.43 -0.02 -1.57
C ALA A 216 20.18 1.21 -2.13
N ALA A 217 20.63 2.11 -1.28
CA ALA A 217 21.34 3.32 -1.69
C ALA A 217 22.86 3.25 -1.53
N ARG A 218 23.40 2.11 -1.07
CA ARG A 218 24.85 1.82 -1.09
C ARG A 218 25.35 1.58 -2.50
N LEU A 219 25.33 2.63 -3.29
CA LEU A 219 25.66 2.60 -4.70
C LEU A 219 27.16 2.85 -4.84
N PRO A 220 27.95 1.91 -5.39
CA PRO A 220 29.34 2.19 -5.72
C PRO A 220 29.34 3.31 -6.76
N VAL A 221 30.04 4.41 -6.49
CA VAL A 221 30.19 5.54 -7.44
C VAL A 221 31.63 5.64 -7.89
N ASN A 222 31.87 5.42 -9.17
CA ASN A 222 33.17 5.64 -9.80
C ASN A 222 33.35 7.13 -10.14
N TRP A 223 33.78 7.91 -9.15
CA TRP A 223 33.98 9.36 -9.27
C TRP A 223 34.95 9.75 -10.40
N SER A 224 35.90 8.87 -10.77
CA SER A 224 36.85 9.14 -11.87
C SER A 224 36.17 9.17 -13.25
N ARG A 225 35.03 8.49 -13.41
CA ARG A 225 34.26 8.42 -14.66
C ARG A 225 33.16 9.47 -14.77
N VAL A 226 32.84 10.18 -13.68
CA VAL A 226 31.81 11.23 -13.66
C VAL A 226 32.04 12.33 -14.71
N PRO A 227 33.27 12.88 -14.90
CA PRO A 227 33.51 13.87 -15.95
C PRO A 227 33.24 13.34 -17.36
N ALA A 228 33.54 12.07 -17.62
CA ALA A 228 33.30 11.43 -18.92
C ALA A 228 31.79 11.27 -19.18
N TYR A 229 31.01 10.90 -18.16
CA TYR A 229 29.55 10.83 -18.24
C TYR A 229 28.90 12.19 -18.46
N LEU A 230 29.31 13.22 -17.71
CA LEU A 230 28.81 14.60 -17.91
C LEU A 230 29.13 15.14 -19.31
N GLY A 231 30.25 14.68 -19.90
CA GLY A 231 30.61 14.97 -21.28
C GLY A 231 29.90 14.10 -22.34
N GLY A 232 28.99 13.21 -21.94
CA GLY A 232 28.27 12.29 -22.85
C GLY A 232 29.12 11.17 -23.43
N ARG A 233 30.29 10.87 -22.84
CA ARG A 233 31.28 9.92 -23.34
C ARG A 233 31.32 8.58 -22.58
N ALA A 234 30.54 8.46 -21.51
CA ALA A 234 30.41 7.23 -20.74
C ALA A 234 28.94 7.00 -20.39
N PRO A 235 28.47 5.75 -20.40
CA PRO A 235 27.13 5.39 -19.92
C PRO A 235 27.07 5.34 -18.37
N LEU A 236 25.85 5.30 -17.81
CA LEU A 236 25.61 5.40 -16.37
C LEU A 236 26.09 4.17 -15.57
N ASP A 237 26.11 3.00 -16.20
CA ASP A 237 26.61 1.73 -15.63
C ASP A 237 28.12 1.73 -15.40
N GLU A 238 28.88 2.61 -16.07
CA GLU A 238 30.29 2.84 -15.75
C GLU A 238 30.50 3.70 -14.49
N ILE A 239 29.46 4.41 -14.04
CA ILE A 239 29.52 5.23 -12.82
C ILE A 239 28.99 4.44 -11.63
N THR A 240 27.89 3.72 -11.80
CA THR A 240 27.16 3.15 -10.67
C THR A 240 26.42 1.88 -11.01
N ASP A 241 26.02 1.11 -9.99
CA ASP A 241 25.20 -0.09 -10.18
C ASP A 241 23.78 0.30 -10.60
N THR A 242 23.48 0.15 -11.89
CA THR A 242 22.18 0.49 -12.47
C THR A 242 21.06 -0.44 -12.01
N VAL A 243 21.35 -1.67 -11.62
CA VAL A 243 20.35 -2.62 -11.11
C VAL A 243 19.91 -2.20 -9.71
N GLN A 244 20.86 -1.87 -8.84
CA GLN A 244 20.56 -1.36 -7.50
C GLN A 244 19.88 0.01 -7.56
N LEU A 245 20.33 0.89 -8.47
CA LEU A 245 19.70 2.18 -8.74
C LEU A 245 18.25 2.01 -9.22
N ALA A 246 17.98 1.03 -10.10
CA ALA A 246 16.64 0.72 -10.57
C ALA A 246 15.72 0.20 -9.45
N ARG A 247 16.25 -0.58 -8.49
CA ARG A 247 15.48 -1.01 -7.31
C ARG A 247 15.08 0.18 -6.44
N LEU A 248 16.01 1.10 -6.17
CA LEU A 248 15.70 2.34 -5.44
C LEU A 248 14.70 3.20 -6.21
N GLY A 249 14.86 3.27 -7.54
CA GLY A 249 13.93 3.93 -8.46
C GLY A 249 12.53 3.34 -8.43
N ALA A 250 12.37 2.02 -8.32
CA ALA A 250 11.07 1.36 -8.22
C ALA A 250 10.35 1.73 -6.90
N ILE A 251 11.06 1.73 -5.77
CA ILE A 251 10.52 2.18 -4.48
C ILE A 251 10.08 3.64 -4.57
N ALA A 252 10.92 4.50 -5.16
CA ALA A 252 10.59 5.90 -5.39
C ALA A 252 9.40 6.06 -6.35
N ALA A 253 9.24 5.22 -7.37
CA ALA A 253 8.08 5.24 -8.26
C ALA A 253 6.78 4.93 -7.51
N ASP A 254 6.80 3.91 -6.65
CA ASP A 254 5.65 3.48 -5.84
C ASP A 254 5.23 4.58 -4.85
N LEU A 255 6.19 5.13 -4.12
CA LEU A 255 5.96 6.26 -3.21
C LEU A 255 5.55 7.54 -3.95
N GLY A 256 6.04 7.70 -5.18
CA GLY A 256 5.60 8.74 -6.09
C GLY A 256 4.13 8.59 -6.47
N ARG A 257 3.67 7.38 -6.80
CA ARG A 257 2.24 7.09 -7.07
C ARG A 257 1.40 7.40 -5.85
N LEU A 258 1.79 6.90 -4.68
CA LEU A 258 1.14 7.20 -3.40
C LEU A 258 0.95 8.70 -3.20
N ARG A 259 2.04 9.46 -3.32
CA ARG A 259 2.02 10.92 -3.17
C ARG A 259 1.10 11.63 -4.16
N ARG A 260 1.05 11.18 -5.42
CA ARG A 260 0.15 11.80 -6.42
C ARG A 260 -1.32 11.54 -6.13
N ASN A 261 -1.65 10.35 -5.62
CA ASN A 261 -3.03 9.94 -5.43
C ASN A 261 -3.63 10.48 -4.12
N THR A 262 -2.81 10.84 -3.12
CA THR A 262 -3.27 11.44 -1.86
C THR A 262 -2.95 12.93 -1.77
N ASP A 263 -1.67 13.22 -1.58
CA ASP A 263 -0.94 14.48 -1.46
C ASP A 263 0.35 14.17 -0.68
N THR A 264 1.26 15.14 -0.55
CA THR A 264 2.55 14.93 0.11
C THR A 264 2.43 14.69 1.62
N ALA A 265 1.53 15.41 2.29
CA ALA A 265 1.45 15.38 3.74
C ALA A 265 0.77 14.09 4.24
N GLN A 266 -0.29 13.65 3.56
CA GLN A 266 -0.89 12.35 3.76
C GLN A 266 0.10 11.22 3.44
N ALA A 267 0.86 11.34 2.35
CA ALA A 267 1.87 10.34 2.01
C ALA A 267 2.96 10.23 3.09
N LEU A 268 3.42 11.35 3.66
CA LEU A 268 4.36 11.37 4.77
C LEU A 268 3.79 10.68 6.02
N VAL A 269 2.53 10.95 6.35
CA VAL A 269 1.86 10.28 7.47
C VAL A 269 1.75 8.78 7.24
N LEU A 270 1.47 8.37 6.01
CA LEU A 270 1.35 6.97 5.60
C LEU A 270 2.68 6.21 5.62
N MET A 271 3.83 6.90 5.56
CA MET A 271 5.16 6.28 5.67
C MET A 271 5.35 5.48 6.96
N ARG A 272 4.65 5.86 8.05
CA ARG A 272 4.69 5.13 9.33
C ARG A 272 4.21 3.69 9.24
N HIS A 273 3.54 3.32 8.15
CA HIS A 273 3.00 1.98 7.92
C HIS A 273 3.84 1.15 6.94
N ILE A 274 4.95 1.70 6.46
CA ILE A 274 5.83 1.07 5.47
C ILE A 274 7.03 0.51 6.22
N ASP A 275 7.14 -0.81 6.28
CA ASP A 275 8.29 -1.49 6.89
C ASP A 275 9.22 -2.09 5.81
N SER A 276 8.71 -2.21 4.58
CA SER A 276 9.41 -2.84 3.46
C SER A 276 9.09 -2.17 2.11
N ALA A 277 9.93 -2.46 1.10
CA ALA A 277 9.66 -2.07 -0.29
C ALA A 277 8.32 -2.63 -0.79
N GLU A 278 7.94 -3.84 -0.37
CA GLU A 278 6.66 -4.42 -0.74
C GLU A 278 5.48 -3.68 -0.10
N ASP A 279 5.62 -3.20 1.14
CA ASP A 279 4.59 -2.37 1.77
C ASP A 279 4.39 -1.05 1.02
N ALA A 280 5.46 -0.44 0.51
CA ALA A 280 5.37 0.75 -0.32
C ALA A 280 4.60 0.46 -1.62
N ALA A 281 4.91 -0.64 -2.30
CA ALA A 281 4.20 -1.10 -3.50
C ALA A 281 2.72 -1.38 -3.22
N ARG A 282 2.43 -2.05 -2.09
CA ARG A 282 1.07 -2.37 -1.64
C ARG A 282 0.29 -1.10 -1.34
N LEU A 283 0.87 -0.15 -0.63
CA LEU A 283 0.23 1.11 -0.27
C LEU A 283 0.01 2.00 -1.49
N ALA A 284 0.93 2.00 -2.45
CA ALA A 284 0.73 2.64 -3.75
C ALA A 284 -0.50 2.06 -4.47
N ARG A 285 -0.63 0.72 -4.54
CA ARG A 285 -1.82 0.07 -5.12
C ARG A 285 -3.12 0.40 -4.39
N VAL A 286 -3.09 0.51 -3.07
CA VAL A 286 -4.26 0.97 -2.29
C VAL A 286 -4.61 2.39 -2.70
N SER A 287 -3.61 3.25 -2.88
CA SER A 287 -3.84 4.63 -3.32
C SER A 287 -4.35 4.75 -4.75
N ASP A 288 -3.98 3.83 -5.65
CA ASP A 288 -4.54 3.75 -7.00
C ASP A 288 -6.05 3.44 -6.95
N ALA A 289 -6.50 2.66 -5.96
CA ALA A 289 -7.93 2.31 -5.78
C ALA A 289 -8.72 3.34 -4.94
N ALA A 290 -8.10 3.91 -3.91
CA ALA A 290 -8.78 4.75 -2.92
C ALA A 290 -8.52 6.26 -3.08
N GLY A 291 -7.51 6.65 -3.86
CA GLY A 291 -7.14 8.05 -4.04
C GLY A 291 -6.92 8.79 -2.70
N PRO A 292 -7.50 9.99 -2.52
CA PRO A 292 -7.38 10.77 -1.29
C PRO A 292 -7.93 10.08 -0.03
N ASN A 293 -8.78 9.06 -0.18
CA ASN A 293 -9.34 8.32 0.96
C ASN A 293 -8.38 7.29 1.56
N THR A 294 -7.20 7.08 0.94
CA THR A 294 -6.21 6.08 1.39
C THR A 294 -5.85 6.23 2.87
N ARG A 295 -5.59 7.46 3.33
CA ARG A 295 -5.28 7.72 4.75
C ARG A 295 -6.45 7.34 5.66
N ARG A 296 -7.66 7.76 5.32
CA ARG A 296 -8.89 7.46 6.09
C ARG A 296 -9.09 5.95 6.21
N ILE A 297 -8.98 5.23 5.09
CA ILE A 297 -9.10 3.77 5.04
C ILE A 297 -8.01 3.11 5.89
N MET A 298 -6.77 3.58 5.79
CA MET A 298 -5.67 3.03 6.58
C MET A 298 -5.85 3.26 8.09
N GLN A 299 -6.37 4.42 8.48
CA GLN A 299 -6.61 4.75 9.89
C GLN A 299 -7.78 3.96 10.48
N VAL A 300 -8.86 3.74 9.70
CA VAL A 300 -10.05 3.00 10.16
C VAL A 300 -9.83 1.50 10.13
N LEU A 301 -9.33 0.95 9.02
CA LEU A 301 -9.17 -0.49 8.84
C LEU A 301 -7.84 -1.01 9.39
N GLY A 302 -6.79 -0.19 9.37
CA GLY A 302 -5.43 -0.62 9.74
C GLY A 302 -4.75 -1.46 8.66
N LYS A 303 -3.41 -1.52 8.72
CA LYS A 303 -2.53 -2.18 7.74
C LYS A 303 -2.99 -3.58 7.36
N SER A 304 -3.25 -4.44 8.35
CA SER A 304 -3.57 -5.85 8.11
C SER A 304 -4.88 -6.07 7.34
N ARG A 305 -5.94 -5.30 7.65
CA ARG A 305 -7.23 -5.44 6.96
C ARG A 305 -7.17 -4.86 5.55
N VAL A 306 -6.54 -3.69 5.39
CA VAL A 306 -6.32 -3.09 4.06
C VAL A 306 -5.52 -4.03 3.16
N PHE A 307 -4.43 -4.61 3.68
CA PHE A 307 -3.57 -5.47 2.87
C PHE A 307 -4.22 -6.81 2.54
N ARG A 308 -5.00 -7.36 3.47
CA ARG A 308 -5.83 -8.53 3.18
C ARG A 308 -6.89 -8.24 2.12
N ALA A 309 -7.42 -7.01 2.08
CA ALA A 309 -8.38 -6.60 1.06
C ALA A 309 -7.76 -6.51 -0.36
N MET A 310 -6.44 -6.53 -0.51
CA MET A 310 -5.80 -6.58 -1.83
C MET A 310 -5.81 -7.96 -2.49
N VAL A 311 -6.05 -9.02 -1.73
CA VAL A 311 -5.99 -10.39 -2.26
C VAL A 311 -7.38 -11.00 -2.37
N ARG A 312 -7.59 -11.82 -3.41
CA ARG A 312 -8.74 -12.71 -3.55
C ARG A 312 -8.29 -14.12 -3.81
N LEU A 313 -9.15 -15.08 -3.49
CA LEU A 313 -8.97 -16.46 -3.96
C LEU A 313 -9.01 -16.47 -5.49
N SER A 314 -8.10 -17.22 -6.11
CA SER A 314 -8.10 -17.40 -7.56
C SER A 314 -9.33 -18.21 -8.01
N ASP A 315 -9.83 -17.95 -9.22
CA ASP A 315 -10.99 -18.67 -9.77
C ASP A 315 -10.70 -20.18 -9.87
N ALA A 316 -9.45 -20.55 -10.16
CA ALA A 316 -8.98 -21.93 -10.16
C ALA A 316 -9.05 -22.57 -8.75
N THR A 317 -8.68 -21.82 -7.71
CA THR A 317 -8.79 -22.30 -6.31
C THR A 317 -10.25 -22.43 -5.88
N ILE A 318 -11.11 -21.47 -6.25
CA ILE A 318 -12.56 -21.56 -5.98
C ILE A 318 -13.14 -22.79 -6.68
N GLY A 319 -12.79 -23.01 -7.95
CA GLY A 319 -13.19 -24.20 -8.71
C GLY A 319 -12.71 -25.50 -8.04
N ALA A 320 -11.45 -25.55 -7.60
CA ALA A 320 -10.90 -26.73 -6.92
C ALA A 320 -11.63 -27.03 -5.61
N LEU A 321 -11.92 -26.01 -4.80
CA LEU A 321 -12.71 -26.14 -3.58
C LEU A 321 -14.13 -26.62 -3.88
N ALA A 322 -14.77 -26.08 -4.92
CA ALA A 322 -16.12 -26.49 -5.32
C ALA A 322 -16.18 -27.95 -5.80
N PHE A 323 -15.23 -28.38 -6.64
CA PHE A 323 -15.17 -29.78 -7.10
C PHE A 323 -14.77 -30.74 -5.98
N GLY A 324 -13.84 -30.35 -5.10
CA GLY A 324 -13.50 -31.13 -3.91
C GLY A 324 -14.71 -31.29 -2.98
N TYR A 325 -15.46 -30.22 -2.74
CA TYR A 325 -16.70 -30.27 -1.97
C TYR A 325 -17.76 -31.17 -2.63
N ALA A 326 -17.96 -31.04 -3.94
CA ALA A 326 -18.88 -31.89 -4.69
C ALA A 326 -18.52 -33.37 -4.59
N LEU A 327 -17.23 -33.71 -4.68
CA LEU A 327 -16.74 -35.09 -4.51
C LEU A 327 -17.08 -35.63 -3.11
N ILE A 328 -16.86 -34.84 -2.05
CA ILE A 328 -17.18 -35.24 -0.67
C ILE A 328 -18.69 -35.50 -0.52
N VAL A 329 -19.52 -34.59 -1.03
CA VAL A 329 -20.99 -34.74 -0.99
C VAL A 329 -21.43 -35.99 -1.74
N GLN A 330 -20.89 -36.24 -2.93
CA GLN A 330 -21.19 -37.46 -3.69
C GLN A 330 -20.83 -38.72 -2.89
N ILE A 331 -19.66 -38.76 -2.24
CA ILE A 331 -19.24 -39.90 -1.43
C ILE A 331 -20.21 -40.13 -0.27
N LEU A 332 -20.58 -39.07 0.46
CA LEU A 332 -21.51 -39.15 1.58
C LEU A 332 -22.89 -39.65 1.14
N VAL A 333 -23.43 -39.14 0.04
CA VAL A 333 -24.73 -39.57 -0.51
C VAL A 333 -24.68 -41.05 -0.91
N PHE A 334 -23.61 -41.48 -1.58
CA PHE A 334 -23.44 -42.87 -1.99
C PHE A 334 -23.32 -43.82 -0.78
N CYS A 335 -22.51 -43.47 0.21
CA CYS A 335 -22.41 -44.23 1.46
C CYS A 335 -23.78 -44.32 2.16
N GLY A 336 -24.52 -43.21 2.24
CA GLY A 336 -25.87 -43.18 2.80
C GLY A 336 -26.85 -44.09 2.04
N GLN A 337 -26.83 -44.06 0.71
CA GLN A 337 -27.66 -44.94 -0.13
C GLN A 337 -27.31 -46.42 0.05
N GLN A 338 -26.03 -46.77 0.16
CA GLN A 338 -25.62 -48.16 0.39
C GLN A 338 -26.06 -48.65 1.76
N CYS A 339 -25.86 -47.85 2.81
CA CYS A 339 -26.34 -48.15 4.16
C CYS A 339 -27.87 -48.34 4.19
N GLY A 340 -28.63 -47.41 3.56
CA GLY A 340 -30.09 -47.52 3.47
C GLY A 340 -30.55 -48.78 2.75
N ASN A 341 -29.92 -49.10 1.61
CA ASN A 341 -30.22 -50.31 0.85
C ASN A 341 -29.89 -51.60 1.63
N LEU A 342 -28.82 -51.60 2.43
CA LEU A 342 -28.46 -52.72 3.29
C LEU A 342 -29.49 -52.91 4.41
N CYS A 343 -29.91 -51.82 5.06
CA CYS A 343 -30.96 -51.85 6.09
C CYS A 343 -32.27 -52.37 5.53
N LEU A 344 -32.74 -51.85 4.39
CA LEU A 344 -33.99 -52.31 3.75
C LEU A 344 -33.93 -53.79 3.34
N ARG A 345 -32.78 -54.27 2.86
CA ARG A 345 -32.59 -55.69 2.52
C ARG A 345 -32.60 -56.59 3.76
N ARG A 346 -32.04 -56.14 4.88
CA ARG A 346 -32.11 -56.89 6.15
C ARG A 346 -33.54 -56.89 6.70
N LEU A 347 -34.24 -55.76 6.64
CA LEU A 347 -35.63 -55.66 7.09
C LEU A 347 -36.55 -56.60 6.30
N ARG A 348 -36.41 -56.63 4.96
CA ARG A 348 -37.16 -57.54 4.07
C ARG A 348 -36.82 -59.02 4.23
N ARG A 349 -35.75 -59.38 4.93
CA ARG A 349 -35.40 -60.77 5.26
C ARG A 349 -35.93 -61.20 6.62
N LEU A 350 -36.35 -60.24 7.45
CA LEU A 350 -36.92 -60.46 8.78
C LEU A 350 -38.46 -60.53 8.75
N ILE A 351 -39.07 -60.01 7.67
CA ILE A 351 -40.49 -60.17 7.31
C ILE A 351 -40.60 -61.34 6.34
#